data_AF-A0A7Z9GAU7-F1
#
_entry.id   AF-A0A7Z9GAU7-F1
#
_cell.length_a   1.000
_cell.length_b   1.000
_cell.length_c   1.000
_cell.angle_alpha   90.00
_cell.angle_beta   90.00
_cell.angle_gamma   90.00
#
_symmetry.space_group_name_H-M   'P 1'
#
loop_
_entity.id
_entity.type
_entity.pdbx_description
1 polymer ?
#
loop_
_entity_poly.entity_id
_entity_poly.type
_entity_poly.pdbx_seq_one_letter_code
_entity_poly.pdbx_strand_id
1 'polypeptide(L)'
;MERTSEEVQTIDPRFVALPENTSSAGSLGVQESLLDKMEGPRLDWILVFQGEEGLPIDVDIRTGKGKNLGKWMLPGPGESTQSIPANLGLIQIQAFQDLTEDGPTDDDPFGWLDVEVGESAPENTVVTLERGGKLKHAQTMGHVGTGFSVEGESIQMQITVQSTEDKAIDLDFRSSEGLVYKAMLPGPGEHSISVPVNLGVVQLQAFQDLSGDGPSDDDPFGWVEASIAEADLKQIRLSLEAGAKLKLASAMGHGVVDQGGKSQPFSDFQGEWTLVRGEVRSTASGPLQVDFRVPDVEAPGGNRFLGRSMLPDIGAYQLQVPKDYGALVLEVFQDLASDGPTDDDPYVLLQLSVGDVDTLSQDIELVAGARS
;
A
#
# COMPACT_ATOMS: atom_id res chain seq x y z
N MET A 1 71.78 52.36 -31.83
CA MET A 1 71.42 53.04 -33.09
C MET A 1 71.20 51.96 -34.13
N GLU A 2 70.03 52.02 -34.76
CA GLU A 2 69.70 51.49 -36.10
C GLU A 2 69.70 49.98 -36.39
N ARG A 3 68.47 49.44 -36.32
CA ARG A 3 67.72 48.61 -37.29
C ARG A 3 68.48 47.83 -38.37
N THR A 4 68.11 46.55 -38.51
CA THR A 4 67.65 45.86 -39.74
C THR A 4 66.77 44.68 -39.29
N SER A 5 65.43 44.69 -39.50
CA SER A 5 64.68 44.16 -40.66
C SER A 5 65.02 42.69 -40.96
N GLU A 6 64.21 41.75 -40.47
CA GLU A 6 63.02 41.14 -41.13
C GLU A 6 63.37 39.77 -41.72
N GLU A 7 62.89 38.71 -41.07
CA GLU A 7 62.61 37.45 -41.75
C GLU A 7 61.28 36.90 -41.21
N VAL A 8 60.29 36.86 -42.11
CA VAL A 8 58.94 36.33 -41.87
C VAL A 8 59.02 34.82 -42.05
N GLN A 9 58.79 34.06 -40.97
CA GLN A 9 58.42 32.65 -41.07
C GLN A 9 56.94 32.48 -40.72
N THR A 10 56.17 32.11 -41.74
CA THR A 10 54.83 31.55 -41.66
C THR A 10 54.82 30.30 -40.79
N ILE A 11 54.03 30.31 -39.71
CA ILE A 11 53.77 29.16 -38.84
C ILE A 11 52.63 28.32 -39.44
N ASP A 12 52.92 27.05 -39.68
CA ASP A 12 52.00 25.99 -40.14
C ASP A 12 51.04 25.59 -38.99
N PRO A 13 49.71 25.68 -39.15
CA PRO A 13 48.76 25.31 -38.11
C PRO A 13 48.52 23.80 -38.14
N ARG A 14 49.51 23.02 -37.69
CA ARG A 14 49.30 21.61 -37.31
C ARG A 14 49.19 21.51 -35.81
N PHE A 15 47.94 21.36 -35.40
CA PHE A 15 47.47 20.89 -34.11
C PHE A 15 48.45 19.91 -33.45
N VAL A 16 49.00 20.30 -32.30
CA VAL A 16 49.51 19.37 -31.29
C VAL A 16 48.30 19.00 -30.44
N ALA A 17 47.80 17.78 -30.61
CA ALA A 17 46.80 17.19 -29.74
C ALA A 17 47.39 17.04 -28.33
N LEU A 18 46.79 17.72 -27.36
CA LEU A 18 46.90 17.32 -25.96
C LEU A 18 46.04 16.06 -25.79
N PRO A 19 46.50 15.04 -25.03
CA PRO A 19 45.69 13.85 -24.82
C PRO A 19 44.41 14.24 -24.07
N GLU A 20 43.27 14.03 -24.73
CA GLU A 20 41.96 14.03 -24.08
C GLU A 20 41.97 12.94 -23.01
N ASN A 21 41.91 13.37 -21.76
CA ASN A 21 41.62 12.51 -20.64
C ASN A 21 40.12 12.17 -20.74
N THR A 22 39.78 11.22 -21.60
CA THR A 22 38.44 10.66 -21.71
C THR A 22 38.20 9.78 -20.50
N SER A 23 37.66 10.38 -19.43
CA SER A 23 36.88 9.58 -18.49
C SER A 23 35.71 9.02 -19.29
N SER A 24 35.65 7.69 -19.37
CA SER A 24 34.52 6.99 -19.97
C SER A 24 33.30 7.18 -19.06
N ALA A 25 32.60 8.31 -19.19
CA ALA A 25 31.19 8.35 -18.86
C ALA A 25 30.52 7.35 -19.81
N GLY A 26 30.17 6.18 -19.28
CA GLY A 26 29.40 5.19 -20.03
C GLY A 26 28.17 5.88 -20.60
N SER A 27 27.85 5.65 -21.88
CA SER A 27 26.62 6.17 -22.46
C SER A 27 25.46 5.62 -21.64
N LEU A 28 24.90 6.44 -20.75
CA LEU A 28 23.62 6.20 -20.13
C LEU A 28 22.66 6.01 -21.29
N GLY A 29 22.25 4.76 -21.54
CA GLY A 29 21.25 4.47 -22.55
C GLY A 29 20.05 5.35 -22.25
N VAL A 30 19.67 6.20 -23.20
CA VAL A 30 18.49 7.06 -23.07
C VAL A 30 17.31 6.12 -22.86
N GLN A 31 16.89 5.99 -21.60
CA GLN A 31 15.76 5.16 -21.27
C GLN A 31 14.54 5.93 -21.76
N GLU A 32 13.93 5.45 -22.85
CA GLU A 32 12.72 6.09 -23.39
C GLU A 32 11.67 6.17 -22.29
N SER A 33 11.17 7.39 -22.03
CA SER A 33 10.14 7.62 -21.03
C SER A 33 8.89 6.83 -21.39
N LEU A 34 8.24 6.20 -20.40
CA LEU A 34 6.96 5.56 -20.61
C LEU A 34 5.88 6.56 -21.00
N LEU A 35 5.99 7.83 -20.54
CA LEU A 35 5.08 8.91 -20.93
C LEU A 35 5.02 9.12 -22.45
N ASP A 36 6.13 8.90 -23.16
CA ASP A 36 6.20 9.06 -24.61
C ASP A 36 5.52 7.91 -25.36
N LYS A 37 5.39 6.76 -24.71
CA LYS A 37 4.76 5.55 -25.27
C LYS A 37 3.25 5.48 -25.00
N MET A 38 2.74 6.35 -24.14
CA MET A 38 1.33 6.37 -23.80
C MET A 38 0.53 7.09 -24.88
N GLU A 39 -0.43 6.36 -25.45
CA GLU A 39 -1.40 6.90 -26.40
C GLU A 39 -2.51 7.66 -25.67
N GLY A 40 -3.11 8.65 -26.34
CA GLY A 40 -4.27 9.39 -25.83
C GLY A 40 -4.10 10.92 -25.90
N PRO A 41 -5.13 11.66 -25.45
CA PRO A 41 -5.04 13.10 -25.30
C PRO A 41 -3.94 13.46 -24.31
N ARG A 42 -3.18 14.52 -24.63
CA ARG A 42 -2.11 15.04 -23.77
C ARG A 42 -2.47 16.43 -23.28
N LEU A 43 -2.00 16.73 -22.08
CA LEU A 43 -2.14 18.00 -21.40
C LEU A 43 -0.77 18.67 -21.39
N ASP A 44 -0.74 19.94 -21.81
CA ASP A 44 0.42 20.79 -21.59
C ASP A 44 0.32 21.35 -20.17
N TRP A 45 1.13 20.80 -19.28
CA TRP A 45 1.09 21.13 -17.86
C TRP A 45 2.28 22.00 -17.48
N ILE A 46 1.99 23.14 -16.85
CA ILE A 46 3.00 24.08 -16.36
C ILE A 46 3.33 23.74 -14.91
N LEU A 47 4.57 23.32 -14.69
CA LEU A 47 5.14 23.05 -13.38
C LEU A 47 6.13 24.18 -13.04
N VAL A 48 6.00 24.75 -11.84
CA VAL A 48 6.92 25.77 -11.34
C VAL A 48 7.82 25.15 -10.28
N PHE A 49 9.12 25.09 -10.54
CA PHE A 49 10.10 24.56 -9.59
C PHE A 49 10.78 25.71 -8.85
N GLN A 50 10.81 25.63 -7.53
CA GLN A 50 11.50 26.58 -6.66
C GLN A 50 12.64 25.85 -5.96
N GLY A 51 13.88 26.29 -6.12
CA GLY A 51 15.06 25.64 -5.55
C GLY A 51 16.27 26.58 -5.56
N GLU A 52 17.47 26.02 -5.41
CA GLU A 52 18.73 26.80 -5.47
C GLU A 52 19.07 27.18 -6.91
N GLU A 53 19.35 28.47 -7.12
CA GLU A 53 19.71 29.01 -8.44
C GLU A 53 21.02 28.40 -8.98
N GLY A 54 21.06 28.19 -10.30
CA GLY A 54 22.27 27.74 -10.99
C GLY A 54 22.59 26.25 -10.89
N LEU A 55 21.70 25.45 -10.28
CA LEU A 55 21.85 24.00 -10.19
C LEU A 55 20.74 23.27 -10.96
N PRO A 56 21.07 22.24 -11.76
CA PRO A 56 20.06 21.48 -12.48
C PRO A 56 19.12 20.76 -11.52
N ILE A 57 17.87 20.59 -11.94
CA ILE A 57 16.86 19.83 -11.19
C ILE A 57 16.60 18.52 -11.92
N ASP A 58 16.79 17.43 -11.21
CA ASP A 58 16.40 16.11 -11.68
C ASP A 58 14.97 15.81 -11.20
N VAL A 59 14.08 15.50 -12.15
CA VAL A 59 12.64 15.32 -11.91
C VAL A 59 12.22 13.92 -12.31
N ASP A 60 11.65 13.18 -11.38
CA ASP A 60 11.01 11.88 -11.60
C ASP A 60 9.49 12.02 -11.51
N ILE A 61 8.77 11.41 -12.46
CA ILE A 61 7.32 11.19 -12.36
C ILE A 61 7.02 9.72 -12.17
N ARG A 62 6.13 9.40 -11.24
CA ARG A 62 5.66 8.05 -10.96
C ARG A 62 4.14 7.98 -10.86
N THR A 63 3.56 6.81 -11.07
CA THR A 63 2.15 6.56 -10.71
C THR A 63 2.00 6.55 -9.18
N GLY A 64 0.79 6.69 -8.64
CA GLY A 64 0.49 6.46 -7.22
C GLY A 64 0.89 5.07 -6.68
N LYS A 65 1.12 4.09 -7.57
CA LYS A 65 1.68 2.76 -7.23
C LYS A 65 3.21 2.69 -7.30
N GLY A 66 3.91 3.82 -7.42
CA GLY A 66 5.37 3.92 -7.45
C GLY A 66 6.05 3.56 -8.78
N LYS A 67 5.31 3.18 -9.83
CA LYS A 67 5.89 2.91 -11.16
C LYS A 67 6.42 4.19 -11.79
N ASN A 68 7.71 4.26 -12.09
CA ASN A 68 8.31 5.39 -12.80
C ASN A 68 7.73 5.50 -14.22
N LEU A 69 7.21 6.68 -14.55
CA LEU A 69 6.63 7.04 -15.84
C LEU A 69 7.64 7.80 -16.72
N GLY A 70 8.49 8.60 -16.12
CA GLY A 70 9.50 9.37 -16.84
C GLY A 70 10.44 10.09 -15.90
N LYS A 71 11.55 10.53 -16.49
CA LYS A 71 12.60 11.29 -15.83
C LYS A 71 13.05 12.43 -16.73
N TRP A 72 13.27 13.61 -16.16
CA TRP A 72 13.71 14.80 -16.89
C TRP A 72 14.77 15.55 -16.11
N MET A 73 15.65 16.23 -16.84
CA MET A 73 16.62 17.14 -16.27
C MET A 73 16.27 18.56 -16.69
N LEU A 74 16.02 19.42 -15.71
CA LEU A 74 15.81 20.84 -15.91
C LEU A 74 17.13 21.59 -15.65
N PRO A 75 17.41 22.69 -16.37
CA PRO A 75 18.64 23.45 -16.18
C PRO A 75 18.70 24.21 -14.85
N GLY A 76 17.56 24.37 -14.17
CA GLY A 76 17.45 25.02 -12.86
C GLY A 76 16.00 25.32 -12.46
N PRO A 77 15.80 26.06 -11.36
CA PRO A 77 14.48 26.55 -10.93
C PRO A 77 13.78 27.39 -12.00
N GLY A 78 12.45 27.41 -12.00
CA GLY A 78 11.63 28.15 -12.94
C GLY A 78 10.43 27.37 -13.46
N GLU A 79 9.78 27.92 -14.48
CA GLU A 79 8.65 27.27 -15.15
C GLU A 79 9.14 26.22 -16.17
N SER A 80 8.47 25.07 -16.18
CA SER A 80 8.67 24.01 -17.15
C SER A 80 7.31 23.54 -17.66
N THR A 81 7.16 23.45 -18.99
CA THR A 81 5.97 22.87 -19.60
C THR A 81 6.26 21.42 -19.95
N GLN A 82 5.45 20.51 -19.40
CA GLN A 82 5.54 19.08 -19.65
C GLN A 82 4.27 18.58 -20.31
N SER A 83 4.43 17.82 -21.40
CA SER A 83 3.30 17.18 -22.06
C SER A 83 3.05 15.83 -21.39
N ILE A 84 1.96 15.69 -20.65
CA ILE A 84 1.59 14.46 -19.94
C ILE A 84 0.27 13.89 -20.47
N PRO A 85 0.07 12.56 -20.53
CA PRO A 85 -1.24 11.99 -20.84
C PRO A 85 -2.33 12.49 -19.87
N ALA A 86 -3.52 12.76 -20.38
CA ALA A 86 -4.70 13.00 -19.54
C ALA A 86 -5.13 11.70 -18.84
N ASN A 87 -5.90 11.82 -17.75
CA ASN A 87 -6.50 10.71 -17.03
C ASN A 87 -5.48 9.68 -16.50
N LEU A 88 -4.31 10.14 -16.06
CA LEU A 88 -3.33 9.27 -15.38
C LEU A 88 -3.76 8.90 -13.95
N GLY A 89 -4.75 9.60 -13.38
CA GLY A 89 -5.12 9.48 -11.98
C GLY A 89 -4.04 10.08 -11.08
N LEU A 90 -3.84 9.49 -9.90
CA LEU A 90 -2.83 9.94 -8.95
C LEU A 90 -1.41 9.67 -9.49
N ILE A 91 -0.60 10.73 -9.55
CA ILE A 91 0.83 10.66 -9.84
C ILE A 91 1.66 11.33 -8.75
N GLN A 92 2.93 10.97 -8.73
CA GLN A 92 3.98 11.37 -7.80
C GLN A 92 5.05 12.12 -8.61
N ILE A 93 5.30 13.39 -8.32
CA ILE A 93 6.44 14.17 -8.82
C ILE A 93 7.49 14.31 -7.72
N GLN A 94 8.70 13.84 -7.99
CA GLN A 94 9.86 14.02 -7.14
C GLN A 94 10.88 14.88 -7.87
N ALA A 95 11.47 15.86 -7.19
CA ALA A 95 12.47 16.73 -7.75
C ALA A 95 13.66 16.86 -6.80
N PHE A 96 14.89 16.84 -7.30
CA PHE A 96 16.08 17.05 -6.49
C PHE A 96 17.18 17.84 -7.21
N GLN A 97 18.03 18.52 -6.43
CA GLN A 97 19.23 19.18 -6.91
C GLN A 97 20.45 18.52 -6.27
N ASP A 98 21.30 17.89 -7.08
CA ASP A 98 22.52 17.27 -6.60
C ASP A 98 23.61 18.33 -6.40
N LEU A 99 23.93 18.65 -5.13
CA LEU A 99 24.89 19.69 -4.78
C LEU A 99 26.34 19.26 -5.01
N THR A 100 26.62 17.96 -5.01
CA THR A 100 27.97 17.39 -4.94
C THR A 100 28.34 16.51 -6.13
N GLU A 101 27.45 16.37 -7.10
CA GLU A 101 27.57 15.52 -8.29
C GLU A 101 27.81 14.04 -7.95
N ASP A 102 27.39 13.61 -6.76
CA ASP A 102 27.53 12.24 -6.25
C ASP A 102 26.19 11.49 -6.19
N GLY A 103 25.14 12.08 -6.74
CA GLY A 103 23.76 11.60 -6.71
C GLY A 103 22.97 12.16 -5.53
N PRO A 104 21.65 11.93 -5.49
CA PRO A 104 20.77 12.50 -4.48
C PRO A 104 21.05 11.95 -3.07
N THR A 105 21.65 12.78 -2.23
CA THR A 105 21.88 12.60 -0.80
C THR A 105 20.70 13.12 0.04
N ASP A 106 20.78 12.98 1.36
CA ASP A 106 19.74 13.49 2.27
C ASP A 106 19.85 15.00 2.52
N ASP A 107 21.02 15.59 2.26
CA ASP A 107 21.29 17.03 2.46
C ASP A 107 20.89 17.89 1.24
N ASP A 108 20.69 17.25 0.09
CA ASP A 108 20.31 17.90 -1.16
C ASP A 108 18.92 18.56 -1.08
N PRO A 109 18.70 19.67 -1.80
CA PRO A 109 17.37 20.20 -2.04
C PRO A 109 16.47 19.14 -2.68
N PHE A 110 15.35 18.85 -2.03
CA PHE A 110 14.38 17.87 -2.49
C PHE A 110 12.97 18.41 -2.36
N GLY A 111 12.15 18.15 -3.37
CA GLY A 111 10.74 18.53 -3.46
C GLY A 111 9.88 17.34 -3.88
N TRP A 112 8.64 17.33 -3.42
CA TRP A 112 7.71 16.23 -3.57
C TRP A 112 6.29 16.76 -3.77
N LEU A 113 5.53 16.16 -4.68
CA LEU A 113 4.14 16.49 -4.93
C LEU A 113 3.34 15.28 -5.42
N ASP A 114 2.24 14.99 -4.73
CA ASP A 114 1.16 14.13 -5.21
C ASP A 114 0.11 14.97 -5.89
N VAL A 115 -0.40 14.49 -7.02
CA VAL A 115 -1.37 15.25 -7.80
C VAL A 115 -2.20 14.33 -8.68
N GLU A 116 -3.49 14.58 -8.73
CA GLU A 116 -4.42 13.85 -9.57
C GLU A 116 -4.51 14.50 -10.95
N VAL A 117 -4.22 13.72 -11.99
CA VAL A 117 -4.29 14.14 -13.39
C VAL A 117 -5.55 13.56 -14.03
N GLY A 118 -6.57 14.39 -14.18
CA GLY A 118 -7.82 14.09 -14.87
C GLY A 118 -7.82 14.56 -16.33
N GLU A 119 -8.94 15.14 -16.77
CA GLU A 119 -9.14 15.61 -18.15
C GLU A 119 -8.50 16.98 -18.45
N SER A 120 -8.08 17.71 -17.42
CA SER A 120 -7.44 19.03 -17.52
C SER A 120 -6.18 19.09 -16.68
N ALA A 121 -5.20 19.89 -17.11
CA ALA A 121 -3.97 20.12 -16.35
C ALA A 121 -4.30 20.88 -15.05
N PRO A 122 -3.72 20.48 -13.90
CA PRO A 122 -3.76 21.29 -12.70
C PRO A 122 -3.14 22.68 -12.96
N GLU A 123 -3.80 23.74 -12.52
CA GLU A 123 -3.26 25.09 -12.64
C GLU A 123 -2.26 25.37 -11.50
N ASN A 124 -1.27 26.24 -11.76
CA ASN A 124 -0.35 26.77 -10.74
C ASN A 124 0.37 25.72 -9.88
N THR A 125 0.77 24.60 -10.49
CA THR A 125 1.46 23.54 -9.75
C THR A 125 2.88 23.97 -9.40
N VAL A 126 3.17 24.11 -8.10
CA VAL A 126 4.49 24.51 -7.58
C VAL A 126 5.14 23.35 -6.84
N VAL A 127 6.39 23.03 -7.19
CA VAL A 127 7.24 22.08 -6.46
C VAL A 127 8.38 22.86 -5.82
N THR A 128 8.36 22.96 -4.49
CA THR A 128 9.42 23.63 -3.72
C THR A 128 10.43 22.60 -3.23
N LEU A 129 11.70 22.83 -3.53
CA LEU A 129 12.84 22.03 -3.13
C LEU A 129 13.50 22.65 -1.90
N GLU A 130 13.65 21.85 -0.85
CA GLU A 130 14.30 22.29 0.39
C GLU A 130 15.45 21.37 0.75
N ARG A 131 16.55 21.92 1.28
CA ARG A 131 17.64 21.11 1.85
C ARG A 131 17.14 20.27 3.00
N GLY A 132 17.64 19.04 3.09
CA GLY A 132 17.09 18.07 4.02
C GLY A 132 15.68 17.61 3.64
N GLY A 133 15.15 18.04 2.49
CA GLY A 133 13.78 17.79 2.05
C GLY A 133 13.50 16.31 1.87
N LYS A 134 14.51 15.50 1.55
CA LYS A 134 14.39 14.05 1.43
C LYS A 134 14.29 13.38 2.79
N LEU A 135 15.07 13.83 3.78
CA LEU A 135 14.94 13.38 5.17
C LEU A 135 13.62 13.84 5.75
N LYS A 136 13.22 15.10 5.52
CA LYS A 136 11.90 15.63 5.89
C LYS A 136 10.80 14.84 5.21
N HIS A 137 10.91 14.52 3.92
CA HIS A 137 9.93 13.72 3.19
C HIS A 137 9.91 12.28 3.69
N ALA A 138 11.05 11.64 3.99
CA ALA A 138 11.10 10.33 4.60
C ALA A 138 10.51 10.35 6.02
N GLN A 139 10.74 11.44 6.75
CA GLN A 139 10.12 11.72 8.04
C GLN A 139 8.65 12.09 7.89
N THR A 140 8.20 12.67 6.78
CA THR A 140 6.80 12.99 6.47
C THR A 140 6.11 11.77 5.87
N MET A 141 6.80 10.84 5.25
CA MET A 141 6.29 9.53 4.84
C MET A 141 6.31 8.56 6.03
N GLY A 142 7.15 8.85 7.03
CA GLY A 142 7.16 8.27 8.38
C GLY A 142 6.41 9.09 9.44
N HIS A 143 5.87 10.27 9.08
CA HIS A 143 5.01 11.23 9.81
C HIS A 143 4.08 11.94 8.79
N VAL A 144 3.17 11.23 8.11
CA VAL A 144 2.27 11.88 7.13
C VAL A 144 1.24 12.66 7.93
N GLY A 145 1.59 13.93 8.11
CA GLY A 145 0.83 14.93 8.83
C GLY A 145 1.47 16.29 8.64
N THR A 146 1.73 16.68 7.38
CA THR A 146 1.63 18.05 6.83
C THR A 146 2.31 18.08 5.46
N GLY A 147 1.50 18.18 4.40
CA GLY A 147 1.98 18.25 3.02
C GLY A 147 0.92 17.94 1.97
N PHE A 148 -0.14 17.22 2.34
CA PHE A 148 -1.39 17.25 1.57
C PHE A 148 -2.15 18.52 1.94
N SER A 149 -1.98 19.58 1.15
CA SER A 149 -3.13 20.42 0.85
C SER A 149 -3.92 19.64 -0.20
N VAL A 150 -4.76 18.70 0.22
CA VAL A 150 -5.92 18.40 -0.62
C VAL A 150 -6.66 19.73 -0.67
N GLU A 151 -6.72 20.38 -1.83
CA GLU A 151 -7.67 21.47 -2.02
C GLU A 151 -9.05 20.85 -1.81
N GLY A 152 -9.55 20.95 -0.59
CA GLY A 152 -10.68 20.17 -0.12
C GLY A 152 -10.92 20.43 1.36
N GLU A 153 -12.17 20.33 1.77
CA GLU A 153 -12.52 20.45 3.17
C GLU A 153 -11.90 19.28 3.96
N SER A 154 -11.37 19.58 5.14
CA SER A 154 -10.80 18.60 6.05
C SER A 154 -11.36 18.79 7.45
N ILE A 155 -11.58 17.70 8.17
CA ILE A 155 -11.90 17.74 9.60
C ILE A 155 -10.66 17.49 10.46
N GLN A 156 -10.70 17.96 11.69
CA GLN A 156 -9.74 17.56 12.72
C GLN A 156 -10.20 16.27 13.40
N MET A 157 -9.31 15.30 13.46
CA MET A 157 -9.50 14.06 14.20
C MET A 157 -8.54 14.01 15.39
N GLN A 158 -9.09 13.87 16.60
CA GLN A 158 -8.33 13.63 17.82
C GLN A 158 -8.28 12.12 18.10
N ILE A 159 -7.09 11.55 18.10
CA ILE A 159 -6.84 10.13 18.33
C ILE A 159 -5.89 9.93 19.50
N THR A 160 -6.19 8.96 20.36
CA THR A 160 -5.29 8.49 21.42
C THR A 160 -4.87 7.07 21.09
N VAL A 161 -3.57 6.85 20.91
CA VAL A 161 -3.01 5.53 20.64
C VAL A 161 -2.27 5.03 21.87
N GLN A 162 -2.62 3.83 22.32
CA GLN A 162 -1.98 3.13 23.43
C GLN A 162 -1.19 1.95 22.88
N SER A 163 0.10 1.88 23.20
CA SER A 163 0.95 0.73 22.90
C SER A 163 1.99 0.54 24.00
N THR A 164 2.57 -0.66 24.10
CA THR A 164 3.73 -0.95 24.94
C THR A 164 5.05 -0.47 24.32
N GLU A 165 5.07 -0.27 23.00
CA GLU A 165 6.27 0.10 22.24
C GLU A 165 6.30 1.61 21.97
N ASP A 166 7.43 2.25 22.27
CA ASP A 166 7.67 3.68 21.98
C ASP A 166 8.29 3.86 20.58
N LYS A 167 7.52 3.51 19.54
CA LYS A 167 7.91 3.61 18.13
C LYS A 167 6.85 4.32 17.32
N ALA A 168 7.25 4.85 16.16
CA ALA A 168 6.34 5.43 15.17
C ALA A 168 5.22 4.44 14.81
N ILE A 169 4.02 4.97 14.63
CA ILE A 169 2.81 4.22 14.29
C ILE A 169 2.41 4.60 12.87
N ASP A 170 2.18 3.60 12.06
CA ASP A 170 1.56 3.74 10.76
C ASP A 170 0.04 3.57 10.90
N LEU A 171 -0.71 4.58 10.45
CA LEU A 171 -2.16 4.69 10.59
C LEU A 171 -2.82 4.72 9.20
N ASP A 172 -3.37 3.59 8.80
CA ASP A 172 -4.13 3.42 7.57
C ASP A 172 -5.63 3.75 7.80
N PHE A 173 -6.24 4.39 6.81
CA PHE A 173 -7.69 4.59 6.70
C PHE A 173 -8.18 3.81 5.49
N ARG A 174 -9.01 2.80 5.70
CA ARG A 174 -9.46 1.89 4.65
C ARG A 174 -10.97 1.92 4.49
N SER A 175 -11.45 2.15 3.28
CA SER A 175 -12.85 1.94 2.91
C SER A 175 -13.04 0.50 2.40
N SER A 176 -14.26 0.14 2.01
CA SER A 176 -14.52 -1.12 1.31
C SER A 176 -13.80 -1.23 -0.05
N GLU A 177 -13.34 -0.11 -0.60
CA GLU A 177 -12.64 -0.04 -1.90
C GLU A 177 -11.10 -0.07 -1.74
N GLY A 178 -10.59 0.05 -0.52
CA GLY A 178 -9.15 -0.04 -0.22
C GLY A 178 -8.64 1.09 0.67
N LEU A 179 -7.32 1.31 0.63
CA LEU A 179 -6.66 2.40 1.36
C LEU A 179 -7.05 3.76 0.74
N VAL A 180 -7.64 4.64 1.54
CA VAL A 180 -8.11 5.97 1.10
C VAL A 180 -7.29 7.11 1.70
N TYR A 181 -6.72 6.90 2.88
CA TYR A 181 -5.85 7.90 3.53
C TYR A 181 -4.84 7.18 4.42
N LYS A 182 -3.68 7.82 4.61
CA LYS A 182 -2.60 7.27 5.43
C LYS A 182 -1.97 8.41 6.23
N ALA A 183 -1.77 8.16 7.51
CA ALA A 183 -1.07 9.05 8.41
C ALA A 183 0.02 8.28 9.12
N MET A 184 1.06 8.97 9.57
CA MET A 184 2.02 8.35 10.48
C MET A 184 2.17 9.21 11.72
N LEU A 185 2.18 8.56 12.86
CA LEU A 185 2.27 9.20 14.17
C LEU A 185 3.65 8.95 14.77
N PRO A 186 4.25 9.91 15.47
CA PRO A 186 5.60 9.77 16.01
C PRO A 186 5.76 8.72 17.10
N GLY A 187 4.67 8.32 17.75
CA GLY A 187 4.65 7.32 18.81
C GLY A 187 3.29 7.24 19.49
N PRO A 188 3.12 6.39 20.51
CA PRO A 188 1.89 6.33 21.31
C PRO A 188 1.60 7.67 21.99
N GLY A 189 0.33 7.95 22.26
CA GLY A 189 -0.10 9.21 22.88
C GLY A 189 -1.32 9.84 22.21
N GLU A 190 -1.57 11.10 22.53
CA GLU A 190 -2.62 11.92 21.92
C GLU A 190 -2.10 12.63 20.66
N HIS A 191 -2.87 12.55 19.58
CA HIS A 191 -2.54 13.16 18.29
C HIS A 191 -3.74 13.87 17.70
N SER A 192 -3.46 14.96 16.96
CA SER A 192 -4.43 15.69 16.16
C SER A 192 -4.01 15.58 14.70
N ILE A 193 -4.84 15.00 13.86
CA ILE A 193 -4.57 14.84 12.42
C ILE A 193 -5.68 15.47 11.60
N SER A 194 -5.31 16.06 10.47
CA SER A 194 -6.27 16.54 9.47
C SER A 194 -6.64 15.39 8.56
N VAL A 195 -7.93 15.16 8.34
CA VAL A 195 -8.44 14.08 7.48
C VAL A 195 -9.46 14.65 6.49
N PRO A 196 -9.45 14.25 5.21
CA PRO A 196 -10.46 14.70 4.25
C PRO A 196 -11.89 14.44 4.75
N VAL A 197 -12.81 15.37 4.52
CA VAL A 197 -14.23 15.15 4.83
C VAL A 197 -14.83 14.09 3.91
N ASN A 198 -15.98 13.53 4.31
CA ASN A 198 -16.80 12.68 3.45
C ASN A 198 -16.13 11.39 2.95
N LEU A 199 -15.15 10.84 3.68
CA LEU A 199 -14.61 9.51 3.40
C LEU A 199 -15.61 8.37 3.71
N GLY A 200 -16.73 8.69 4.37
CA GLY A 200 -17.76 7.70 4.73
C GLY A 200 -17.32 6.84 5.91
N VAL A 201 -17.73 5.57 5.92
CA VAL A 201 -17.31 4.61 6.95
C VAL A 201 -15.96 4.01 6.56
N VAL A 202 -14.97 4.18 7.43
CA VAL A 202 -13.61 3.68 7.23
C VAL A 202 -13.14 2.86 8.42
N GLN A 203 -12.27 1.90 8.14
CA GLN A 203 -11.48 1.18 9.14
C GLN A 203 -10.16 1.93 9.35
N LEU A 204 -9.94 2.39 10.57
CA LEU A 204 -8.65 2.92 11.01
C LEU A 204 -7.84 1.73 11.51
N GLN A 205 -6.69 1.49 10.90
CA GLN A 205 -5.78 0.41 11.27
C GLN A 205 -4.43 1.02 11.63
N ALA A 206 -3.98 0.78 12.86
CA ALA A 206 -2.70 1.25 13.36
C ALA A 206 -1.74 0.08 13.56
N PHE A 207 -0.49 0.24 13.11
CA PHE A 207 0.56 -0.76 13.25
C PHE A 207 1.89 -0.12 13.61
N GLN A 208 2.72 -0.84 14.35
CA GLN A 208 4.09 -0.45 14.67
C GLN A 208 5.06 -1.49 14.12
N ASP A 209 5.78 -1.15 13.06
CA ASP A 209 6.82 -2.00 12.49
C ASP A 209 8.02 -2.05 13.45
N LEU A 210 8.15 -3.16 14.17
CA LEU A 210 9.22 -3.32 15.16
C LEU A 210 10.56 -3.71 14.52
N SER A 211 10.57 -4.27 13.33
CA SER A 211 11.76 -4.83 12.68
C SER A 211 12.38 -3.86 11.65
N GLY A 212 11.58 -2.93 11.12
CA GLY A 212 11.91 -2.07 9.98
C GLY A 212 11.74 -2.74 8.62
N ASP A 213 11.09 -3.92 8.54
CA ASP A 213 10.84 -4.66 7.30
C ASP A 213 9.41 -4.51 6.75
N GLY A 214 8.61 -3.65 7.38
CA GLY A 214 7.20 -3.44 7.11
C GLY A 214 6.29 -4.17 8.09
N PRO A 215 4.96 -3.97 7.99
CA PRO A 215 4.02 -4.55 8.93
C PRO A 215 3.89 -6.07 8.77
N SER A 216 4.21 -6.80 9.83
CA SER A 216 4.05 -8.25 9.99
C SER A 216 2.84 -8.59 10.87
N ASP A 217 2.58 -9.88 11.10
CA ASP A 217 1.48 -10.32 11.98
C ASP A 217 1.86 -10.31 13.47
N ASP A 218 3.16 -10.26 13.77
CA ASP A 218 3.69 -10.18 15.14
C ASP A 218 3.77 -8.75 15.65
N ASP A 219 3.66 -7.76 14.77
CA ASP A 219 3.71 -6.35 15.14
C ASP A 219 2.48 -5.92 15.96
N PRO A 220 2.66 -4.98 16.91
CA PRO A 220 1.54 -4.36 17.61
C PRO A 220 0.55 -3.75 16.64
N PHE A 221 -0.71 -4.19 16.74
CA PHE A 221 -1.78 -3.79 15.84
C PHE A 221 -3.02 -3.38 16.62
N GLY A 222 -3.72 -2.36 16.14
CA GLY A 222 -5.01 -1.95 16.67
C GLY A 222 -5.90 -1.45 15.54
N TRP A 223 -7.21 -1.53 15.72
CA TRP A 223 -8.15 -1.03 14.73
C TRP A 223 -9.44 -0.52 15.35
N VAL A 224 -10.15 0.33 14.61
CA VAL A 224 -11.50 0.79 14.94
C VAL A 224 -12.22 1.23 13.67
N GLU A 225 -13.53 1.08 13.63
CA GLU A 225 -14.35 1.68 12.57
C GLU A 225 -14.76 3.11 12.95
N ALA A 226 -14.67 4.05 12.01
CA ALA A 226 -15.11 5.42 12.21
C ALA A 226 -15.88 5.94 10.99
N SER A 227 -16.88 6.78 11.24
CA SER A 227 -17.61 7.50 10.20
C SER A 227 -17.03 8.90 10.04
N ILE A 228 -16.43 9.17 8.88
CA ILE A 228 -15.83 10.46 8.53
C ILE A 228 -16.78 11.22 7.62
N ALA A 229 -17.40 12.26 8.19
CA ALA A 229 -18.31 13.18 7.51
C ALA A 229 -17.74 14.61 7.59
N GLU A 230 -18.58 15.62 7.82
CA GLU A 230 -18.19 17.04 7.86
C GLU A 230 -17.76 17.54 9.25
N ALA A 231 -18.00 16.77 10.31
CA ALA A 231 -17.73 17.19 11.69
C ALA A 231 -16.43 16.60 12.23
N ASP A 232 -15.69 17.41 13.00
CA ASP A 232 -14.51 16.98 13.75
C ASP A 232 -14.80 15.74 14.61
N LEU A 233 -13.89 14.76 14.54
CA LEU A 233 -13.97 13.54 15.34
C LEU A 233 -13.11 13.68 16.59
N LYS A 234 -13.71 13.41 17.75
CA LYS A 234 -13.04 13.54 19.05
C LYS A 234 -12.93 12.18 19.71
N GLN A 235 -11.78 11.93 20.35
CA GLN A 235 -11.56 10.81 21.28
C GLN A 235 -11.62 9.42 20.62
N ILE A 236 -11.13 9.29 19.39
CA ILE A 236 -10.86 7.96 18.84
C ILE A 236 -9.76 7.32 19.68
N ARG A 237 -9.96 6.08 20.13
CA ARG A 237 -8.97 5.35 20.92
C ARG A 237 -8.57 4.09 20.19
N LEU A 238 -7.26 3.90 20.02
CA LEU A 238 -6.67 2.68 19.49
C LEU A 238 -5.77 2.07 20.57
N SER A 239 -5.90 0.77 20.79
CA SER A 239 -4.99 -0.01 21.61
C SER A 239 -4.29 -1.01 20.71
N LEU A 240 -2.95 -0.96 20.70
CA LEU A 240 -2.12 -1.81 19.87
C LEU A 240 -1.61 -2.97 20.73
N GLU A 241 -1.85 -4.19 20.27
CA GLU A 241 -1.36 -5.41 20.90
C GLU A 241 -0.68 -6.29 19.86
N ALA A 242 0.43 -6.92 20.21
CA ALA A 242 1.08 -7.92 19.36
C ALA A 242 0.10 -9.07 19.05
N GLY A 243 0.07 -9.51 17.79
CA GLY A 243 -0.84 -10.56 17.32
C GLY A 243 -2.32 -10.15 17.23
N ALA A 244 -2.69 -8.90 17.52
CA ALA A 244 -4.07 -8.45 17.38
C ALA A 244 -4.58 -8.46 15.94
N LYS A 245 -3.69 -8.30 14.96
CA LYS A 245 -4.03 -8.43 13.53
C LYS A 245 -4.54 -9.84 13.22
N LEU A 246 -3.88 -10.85 13.76
CA LEU A 246 -4.29 -12.25 13.65
C LEU A 246 -5.65 -12.51 14.31
N LYS A 247 -5.84 -11.96 15.53
CA LYS A 247 -7.11 -12.03 16.24
C LYS A 247 -8.23 -11.37 15.44
N LEU A 248 -7.95 -10.22 14.81
CA LEU A 248 -8.90 -9.51 13.97
C LEU A 248 -9.25 -10.30 12.71
N ALA A 249 -8.24 -10.78 11.97
CA ALA A 249 -8.46 -11.58 10.77
C ALA A 249 -9.34 -12.79 11.10
N SER A 250 -9.03 -13.49 12.20
CA SER A 250 -9.87 -14.56 12.75
C SER A 250 -11.28 -14.05 13.05
N ALA A 251 -11.42 -12.92 13.73
CA ALA A 251 -12.71 -12.34 14.11
C ALA A 251 -13.59 -11.97 12.90
N MET A 252 -12.96 -11.49 11.82
CA MET A 252 -13.64 -11.13 10.57
C MET A 252 -13.88 -12.34 9.64
N GLY A 253 -13.55 -13.56 10.06
CA GLY A 253 -13.68 -14.75 9.22
C GLY A 253 -12.72 -14.78 8.02
N HIS A 254 -11.72 -13.90 8.03
CA HIS A 254 -10.58 -13.96 7.13
C HIS A 254 -9.59 -14.95 7.73
N GLY A 255 -9.77 -16.23 7.39
CA GLY A 255 -8.98 -17.32 7.91
C GLY A 255 -7.48 -17.01 7.94
N VAL A 256 -6.90 -17.20 9.12
CA VAL A 256 -5.45 -17.18 9.31
C VAL A 256 -4.82 -18.17 8.34
N VAL A 257 -3.92 -17.69 7.49
CA VAL A 257 -3.03 -18.55 6.71
C VAL A 257 -2.07 -19.16 7.72
N ASP A 258 -2.39 -20.37 8.18
CA ASP A 258 -1.47 -21.15 9.01
C ASP A 258 -0.14 -21.27 8.24
N GLN A 259 0.98 -20.91 8.87
CA GLN A 259 2.33 -20.80 8.25
C GLN A 259 2.82 -22.12 7.61
N GLY A 260 2.05 -23.20 7.69
CA GLY A 260 2.24 -24.46 6.97
C GLY A 260 1.83 -24.48 5.48
N GLY A 261 1.53 -23.33 4.86
CA GLY A 261 1.34 -23.24 3.40
C GLY A 261 0.02 -23.83 2.88
N LYS A 262 -1.02 -23.89 3.71
CA LYS A 262 -2.35 -24.32 3.25
C LYS A 262 -3.07 -23.13 2.64
N SER A 263 -3.45 -23.28 1.37
CA SER A 263 -4.04 -22.22 0.53
C SER A 263 -5.30 -21.62 1.15
N GLN A 264 -5.41 -20.30 1.05
CA GLN A 264 -6.70 -19.61 1.20
C GLN A 264 -7.70 -20.26 0.25
N PRO A 265 -8.90 -20.65 0.71
CA PRO A 265 -9.88 -21.30 -0.14
C PRO A 265 -10.25 -20.34 -1.28
N PHE A 266 -10.28 -20.87 -2.51
CA PHE A 266 -10.67 -20.13 -3.70
C PHE A 266 -9.77 -18.93 -4.07
N SER A 267 -8.49 -18.93 -3.67
CA SER A 267 -7.54 -17.83 -3.98
C SER A 267 -7.48 -17.45 -5.47
N ASP A 268 -7.72 -18.41 -6.35
CA ASP A 268 -7.61 -18.24 -7.80
C ASP A 268 -8.97 -17.94 -8.46
N PHE A 269 -10.06 -17.84 -7.69
CA PHE A 269 -11.39 -17.61 -8.24
C PHE A 269 -11.60 -16.13 -8.61
N GLN A 270 -11.98 -15.90 -9.87
CA GLN A 270 -12.37 -14.60 -10.39
C GLN A 270 -13.84 -14.67 -10.80
N GLY A 271 -14.73 -14.08 -10.00
CA GLY A 271 -16.17 -14.11 -10.27
C GLY A 271 -17.01 -13.54 -9.13
N GLU A 272 -18.32 -13.76 -9.22
CA GLU A 272 -19.27 -13.34 -8.19
C GLU A 272 -19.24 -14.27 -6.97
N TRP A 273 -19.59 -13.73 -5.81
CA TRP A 273 -19.54 -14.42 -4.53
C TRP A 273 -20.93 -14.48 -3.89
N THR A 274 -21.20 -15.55 -3.15
CA THR A 274 -22.35 -15.68 -2.26
C THR A 274 -21.89 -15.70 -0.81
N LEU A 275 -22.69 -15.09 0.06
CA LEU A 275 -22.47 -15.10 1.50
C LEU A 275 -23.14 -16.31 2.13
N VAL A 276 -22.37 -17.20 2.75
CA VAL A 276 -22.90 -18.25 3.64
C VAL A 276 -22.90 -17.71 5.06
N ARG A 277 -24.04 -17.74 5.75
CA ARG A 277 -24.16 -17.25 7.12
C ARG A 277 -25.08 -18.12 7.96
N GLY A 278 -24.91 -18.04 9.27
CA GLY A 278 -25.81 -18.70 10.22
C GLY A 278 -25.27 -18.59 11.65
N GLU A 279 -25.71 -19.50 12.50
CA GLU A 279 -25.22 -19.65 13.86
C GLU A 279 -24.48 -20.98 14.03
N VAL A 280 -23.29 -20.92 14.63
CA VAL A 280 -22.50 -22.07 15.07
C VAL A 280 -22.81 -22.35 16.53
N ARG A 281 -23.13 -23.60 16.85
CA ARG A 281 -23.38 -24.09 18.21
C ARG A 281 -22.46 -25.25 18.52
N SER A 282 -21.91 -25.24 19.73
CA SER A 282 -21.09 -26.33 20.27
C SER A 282 -21.22 -26.33 21.79
N THR A 283 -20.93 -27.47 22.42
CA THR A 283 -20.78 -27.55 23.88
C THR A 283 -19.44 -27.00 24.36
N ALA A 284 -18.47 -26.84 23.46
CA ALA A 284 -17.17 -26.24 23.75
C ALA A 284 -17.07 -24.82 23.17
N SER A 285 -16.37 -23.94 23.87
CA SER A 285 -16.01 -22.59 23.40
C SER A 285 -14.65 -22.61 22.70
N GLY A 286 -14.40 -21.62 21.85
CA GLY A 286 -13.09 -21.42 21.22
C GLY A 286 -13.14 -21.47 19.70
N PRO A 287 -11.99 -21.22 19.06
CA PRO A 287 -11.90 -21.04 17.62
C PRO A 287 -12.32 -22.30 16.87
N LEU A 288 -12.90 -22.10 15.69
CA LEU A 288 -13.26 -23.17 14.79
C LEU A 288 -12.39 -23.13 13.55
N GLN A 289 -12.12 -24.31 13.04
CA GLN A 289 -11.52 -24.49 11.74
C GLN A 289 -12.59 -24.96 10.75
N VAL A 290 -12.63 -24.33 9.57
CA VAL A 290 -13.52 -24.66 8.46
C VAL A 290 -12.68 -25.09 7.27
N ASP A 291 -12.62 -26.38 7.00
CA ASP A 291 -11.95 -26.92 5.81
C ASP A 291 -12.95 -27.01 4.64
N PHE A 292 -12.60 -26.39 3.52
CA PHE A 292 -13.39 -26.37 2.29
C PHE A 292 -12.95 -27.51 1.38
N ARG A 293 -13.89 -28.31 0.92
CA ARG A 293 -13.65 -29.46 0.06
C ARG A 293 -14.66 -29.54 -1.07
N VAL A 294 -14.27 -30.21 -2.15
CA VAL A 294 -15.17 -30.58 -3.25
C VAL A 294 -15.18 -32.10 -3.40
N PRO A 295 -16.35 -32.72 -3.66
CA PRO A 295 -16.39 -34.14 -3.99
C PRO A 295 -15.48 -34.46 -5.18
N ASP A 296 -14.62 -35.46 -5.01
CA ASP A 296 -13.65 -35.89 -6.01
C ASP A 296 -13.43 -37.40 -5.86
N VAL A 297 -13.94 -38.16 -6.83
CA VAL A 297 -13.89 -39.63 -6.82
C VAL A 297 -12.47 -40.17 -6.96
N GLU A 298 -11.54 -39.38 -7.48
CA GLU A 298 -10.13 -39.76 -7.64
C GLU A 298 -9.30 -39.41 -6.40
N ALA A 299 -9.80 -38.53 -5.53
CA ALA A 299 -9.13 -38.17 -4.29
C ALA A 299 -9.29 -39.27 -3.23
N PRO A 300 -8.23 -39.61 -2.47
CA PRO A 300 -8.37 -40.48 -1.31
C PRO A 300 -9.42 -39.93 -0.33
N GLY A 301 -10.44 -40.74 -0.02
CA GLY A 301 -11.57 -40.32 0.82
C GLY A 301 -12.71 -39.60 0.09
N GLY A 302 -12.66 -39.52 -1.25
CA GLY A 302 -13.77 -39.03 -2.07
C GLY A 302 -13.93 -37.50 -2.10
N ASN A 303 -12.98 -36.75 -1.53
CA ASN A 303 -13.04 -35.29 -1.43
C ASN A 303 -11.65 -34.65 -1.63
N ARG A 304 -11.58 -33.62 -2.48
CA ARG A 304 -10.38 -32.80 -2.70
C ARG A 304 -10.44 -31.55 -1.82
N PHE A 305 -9.33 -31.25 -1.13
CA PHE A 305 -9.17 -30.06 -0.31
C PHE A 305 -8.96 -28.79 -1.16
N LEU A 306 -9.65 -27.70 -0.82
CA LEU A 306 -9.60 -26.41 -1.52
C LEU A 306 -8.89 -25.33 -0.69
N GLY A 307 -8.98 -25.42 0.64
CA GLY A 307 -8.42 -24.45 1.55
C GLY A 307 -9.13 -24.45 2.89
N ARG A 308 -8.75 -23.52 3.76
CA ARG A 308 -9.23 -23.44 5.14
C ARG A 308 -9.58 -22.01 5.53
N SER A 309 -10.60 -21.85 6.35
CA SER A 309 -10.85 -20.62 7.09
C SER A 309 -10.88 -20.89 8.60
N MET A 310 -10.70 -19.83 9.39
CA MET A 310 -10.81 -19.84 10.85
C MET A 310 -11.99 -18.97 11.25
N LEU A 311 -12.84 -19.47 12.14
CA LEU A 311 -13.83 -18.67 12.86
C LEU A 311 -13.33 -18.46 14.29
N PRO A 312 -13.54 -17.26 14.87
CA PRO A 312 -12.90 -16.88 16.12
C PRO A 312 -13.49 -17.63 17.33
N ASP A 313 -14.79 -17.93 17.28
CA ASP A 313 -15.56 -18.57 18.34
C ASP A 313 -16.91 -19.06 17.78
N ILE A 314 -17.68 -19.74 18.63
CA ILE A 314 -19.09 -20.10 18.36
C ILE A 314 -19.98 -18.85 18.23
N GLY A 315 -21.17 -19.01 17.66
CA GLY A 315 -22.15 -17.93 17.47
C GLY A 315 -22.36 -17.58 16.00
N ALA A 316 -22.76 -16.33 15.74
CA ALA A 316 -23.05 -15.88 14.38
C ALA A 316 -21.77 -15.89 13.52
N TYR A 317 -21.86 -16.44 12.32
CA TYR A 317 -20.73 -16.53 11.40
C TYR A 317 -21.12 -16.10 9.98
N GLN A 318 -20.09 -15.75 9.20
CA GLN A 318 -20.18 -15.42 7.78
C GLN A 318 -18.96 -15.97 7.05
N LEU A 319 -19.18 -16.58 5.88
CA LEU A 319 -18.14 -17.10 4.97
C LEU A 319 -18.50 -16.68 3.55
N GLN A 320 -17.51 -16.36 2.73
CA GLN A 320 -17.71 -16.13 1.29
C GLN A 320 -17.31 -17.36 0.50
N VAL A 321 -18.16 -17.75 -0.44
CA VAL A 321 -17.88 -18.82 -1.41
C VAL A 321 -18.28 -18.34 -2.81
N PRO A 322 -17.64 -18.83 -3.88
CA PRO A 322 -18.03 -18.50 -5.24
C PRO A 322 -19.52 -18.79 -5.53
N LYS A 323 -20.23 -17.90 -6.24
CA LYS A 323 -21.57 -18.22 -6.76
C LYS A 323 -21.49 -19.37 -7.75
N ASP A 324 -22.57 -20.15 -7.84
CA ASP A 324 -22.69 -21.29 -8.75
C ASP A 324 -21.54 -22.32 -8.64
N TYR A 325 -20.86 -22.39 -7.49
CA TYR A 325 -19.76 -23.34 -7.29
C TYR A 325 -20.21 -24.80 -7.37
N GLY A 326 -21.50 -25.07 -7.14
CA GLY A 326 -22.08 -26.41 -7.13
C GLY A 326 -21.94 -27.08 -5.77
N ALA A 327 -21.49 -28.34 -5.76
CA ALA A 327 -21.36 -29.10 -4.52
C ALA A 327 -20.10 -28.70 -3.74
N LEU A 328 -20.27 -28.28 -2.50
CA LEU A 328 -19.20 -27.92 -1.57
C LEU A 328 -19.38 -28.70 -0.27
N VAL A 329 -18.28 -29.23 0.27
CA VAL A 329 -18.24 -29.90 1.56
C VAL A 329 -17.50 -29.01 2.55
N LEU A 330 -18.12 -28.72 3.69
CA LEU A 330 -17.47 -28.05 4.81
C LEU A 330 -17.23 -29.06 5.92
N GLU A 331 -15.96 -29.22 6.31
CA GLU A 331 -15.60 -29.90 7.55
C GLU A 331 -15.33 -28.83 8.60
N VAL A 332 -16.16 -28.78 9.63
CA VAL A 332 -16.07 -27.75 10.68
C VAL A 332 -15.78 -28.43 12.00
N PHE A 333 -14.74 -27.97 12.70
CA PHE A 333 -14.35 -28.56 13.97
C PHE A 333 -13.64 -27.58 14.91
N GLN A 334 -13.57 -27.95 16.19
CA GLN A 334 -12.75 -27.27 17.20
C GLN A 334 -11.58 -28.18 17.57
N ASP A 335 -10.34 -27.73 17.38
CA ASP A 335 -9.13 -28.45 17.79
C ASP A 335 -8.75 -28.05 19.21
N LEU A 336 -9.32 -28.75 20.20
CA LEU A 336 -9.22 -28.33 21.60
C LEU A 336 -7.83 -28.58 22.21
N ALA A 337 -7.07 -29.53 21.66
CA ALA A 337 -5.74 -29.90 22.14
C ALA A 337 -4.59 -29.37 21.25
N SER A 338 -4.93 -28.72 20.13
CA SER A 338 -3.96 -28.23 19.13
C SER A 338 -3.09 -29.34 18.53
N ASP A 339 -3.64 -30.54 18.40
CA ASP A 339 -2.99 -31.72 17.81
C ASP A 339 -3.62 -32.14 16.47
N GLY A 340 -4.43 -31.26 15.90
CA GLY A 340 -5.29 -31.54 14.76
C GLY A 340 -6.62 -32.12 15.22
N PRO A 341 -7.62 -32.23 14.31
CA PRO A 341 -8.88 -32.84 14.69
C PRO A 341 -8.61 -34.29 15.14
N THR A 342 -9.21 -34.66 16.25
CA THR A 342 -9.31 -36.01 16.80
C THR A 342 -10.76 -36.49 16.71
N ASP A 343 -11.07 -37.68 17.23
CA ASP A 343 -12.46 -38.17 17.29
C ASP A 343 -13.24 -37.53 18.44
N ASP A 344 -12.56 -37.06 19.49
CA ASP A 344 -13.18 -36.44 20.67
C ASP A 344 -13.51 -34.96 20.45
N ASP A 345 -12.96 -34.34 19.40
CA ASP A 345 -13.21 -32.95 19.07
C ASP A 345 -14.64 -32.72 18.54
N PRO A 346 -15.29 -31.61 18.93
CA PRO A 346 -16.55 -31.19 18.33
C PRO A 346 -16.41 -31.04 16.81
N TYR A 347 -17.22 -31.78 16.05
CA TYR A 347 -17.09 -31.91 14.60
C TYR A 347 -18.46 -31.91 13.91
N VAL A 348 -18.50 -31.42 12.67
CA VAL A 348 -19.59 -31.68 11.72
C VAL A 348 -19.08 -31.66 10.28
N LEU A 349 -19.70 -32.49 9.44
CA LEU A 349 -19.52 -32.47 7.99
C LEU A 349 -20.82 -31.99 7.33
N LEU A 350 -20.74 -30.89 6.60
CA LEU A 350 -21.88 -30.28 5.90
C LEU A 350 -21.69 -30.40 4.39
N GLN A 351 -22.76 -30.77 3.69
CA GLN A 351 -22.83 -30.72 2.24
C GLN A 351 -23.69 -29.53 1.82
N LEU A 352 -23.08 -28.58 1.13
CA LEU A 352 -23.73 -27.39 0.61
C LEU A 352 -23.91 -27.51 -0.90
N SER A 353 -25.06 -27.07 -1.39
CA SER A 353 -25.30 -26.82 -2.81
C SER A 353 -25.30 -25.31 -3.04
N VAL A 354 -24.21 -24.82 -3.60
CA VAL A 354 -23.97 -23.39 -3.86
C VAL A 354 -24.43 -23.07 -5.28
N GLY A 355 -25.58 -22.42 -5.41
CA GLY A 355 -26.12 -21.93 -6.70
C GLY A 355 -25.98 -20.41 -6.85
N ASP A 356 -26.77 -19.85 -7.77
CA ASP A 356 -26.91 -18.42 -7.99
C ASP A 356 -27.86 -17.80 -6.97
N VAL A 357 -27.36 -17.58 -5.77
CA VAL A 357 -28.02 -16.83 -4.70
C VAL A 357 -27.03 -15.84 -4.10
N ASP A 358 -27.52 -14.70 -3.61
CA ASP A 358 -26.64 -13.74 -2.91
C ASP A 358 -26.29 -14.19 -1.49
N THR A 359 -27.18 -14.99 -0.87
CA THR A 359 -27.02 -15.41 0.51
C THR A 359 -27.60 -16.80 0.73
N LEU A 360 -26.82 -17.66 1.39
CA LEU A 360 -27.19 -18.98 1.86
C LEU A 360 -27.22 -18.98 3.40
N SER A 361 -28.34 -19.43 3.98
CA SER A 361 -28.46 -19.58 5.44
C SER A 361 -28.18 -21.02 5.82
N GLN A 362 -27.20 -21.24 6.69
CA GLN A 362 -26.81 -22.56 7.17
C GLN A 362 -26.39 -22.48 8.63
N ASP A 363 -27.11 -23.13 9.53
CA ASP A 363 -26.67 -23.28 10.92
C ASP A 363 -25.71 -24.47 11.05
N ILE A 364 -24.78 -24.39 12.00
CA ILE A 364 -23.73 -25.39 12.22
C ILE A 364 -23.87 -25.89 13.66
N GLU A 365 -24.08 -27.18 13.85
CA GLU A 365 -24.09 -27.82 15.16
C GLU A 365 -22.94 -28.82 15.26
N LEU A 366 -21.98 -28.51 16.12
CA LEU A 366 -20.83 -29.38 16.38
C LEU A 366 -21.15 -30.38 17.47
N VAL A 367 -20.78 -31.64 17.23
CA VAL A 367 -20.99 -32.73 18.18
C VAL A 367 -19.67 -33.46 18.40
N ALA A 368 -19.23 -33.55 19.66
CA ALA A 368 -18.05 -34.34 20.03
C ALA A 368 -18.28 -35.82 19.71
N GLY A 369 -17.30 -36.52 19.14
CA GLY A 369 -17.45 -37.91 18.71
C GLY A 369 -18.02 -38.09 17.29
N ALA A 370 -18.50 -37.04 16.63
CA ALA A 370 -19.25 -37.15 15.38
C ALA A 370 -18.40 -37.44 14.13
N ARG A 371 -17.08 -37.47 14.28
CA ARG A 371 -16.15 -37.76 13.18
C ARG A 371 -16.02 -39.26 12.86
N SER A 372 -16.45 -40.11 13.80
CA SER A 372 -16.24 -41.57 13.80
C SER A 372 -17.09 -42.38 12.82
#